data_AF-A0A497C811-F1
#
_entry.id   AF-A0A497C811-F1
#
_cell.length_a   1.000
_cell.length_b   1.000
_cell.length_c   1.000
_cell.angle_alpha   90.00
_cell.angle_beta   90.00
_cell.angle_gamma   90.00
#
_symmetry.space_group_name_H-M   'P 1'
#
loop_
_entity.id
_entity.type
_entity.pdbx_description
1 polymer ?
#
loop_
_entity_poly.entity_id
_entity_poly.type
_entity_poly.pdbx_seq_one_letter_code
_entity_poly.pdbx_strand_id
1 'polypeptide(L)' 'VKISDGDASGRAKAAVVIETLKQLNALTEQELTALEKFGPTQIIHNHRGIIVGKGQPCFTLNFSGNG' A
#
# COMPACT_ATOMS: atom_id res chain seq x y z
N VAL A 1 7.57 8.60 -6.89
CA VAL A 1 8.42 8.66 -5.68
C VAL A 1 9.07 7.30 -5.48
N LYS A 2 10.40 7.20 -5.58
CA LYS A 2 11.16 5.98 -5.22
C LYS A 2 11.19 5.90 -3.69
N ILE A 3 10.83 4.74 -3.13
CA ILE A 3 10.77 4.49 -1.69
C ILE A 3 12.12 4.77 -1.00
N SER A 4 13.23 4.64 -1.74
CA SER A 4 14.60 4.82 -1.24
C SER A 4 14.99 6.24 -0.81
N ASP A 5 14.28 7.29 -1.28
CA ASP A 5 14.79 8.67 -1.17
C ASP A 5 13.77 9.68 -0.59
N GLY A 6 12.54 9.27 -0.25
CA GLY A 6 11.55 10.26 0.15
C GLY A 6 10.14 9.81 0.52
N ASP A 7 9.94 8.63 1.12
CA ASP A 7 8.66 8.35 1.81
C ASP A 7 8.66 8.91 3.23
N ALA A 8 8.86 10.23 3.37
CA ALA A 8 8.86 10.91 4.67
C ALA A 8 7.53 10.72 5.45
N SER A 9 6.45 10.36 4.73
CA SER A 9 5.14 10.06 5.31
C SER A 9 4.89 8.58 5.64
N GLY A 10 5.78 7.65 5.23
CA GLY A 10 5.63 6.20 5.43
C GLY A 10 4.44 5.57 4.68
N ARG A 11 3.79 6.31 3.78
CA ARG A 11 2.50 5.91 3.17
C ARG A 11 2.69 4.92 2.04
N ALA A 12 3.77 5.06 1.27
CA ALA A 12 4.10 4.08 0.24
C ALA A 12 4.51 2.74 0.88
N LYS A 13 5.29 2.79 1.98
CA LYS A 13 5.67 1.59 2.74
C LYS A 13 4.45 0.86 3.31
N ALA A 14 3.53 1.58 3.95
CA ALA A 14 2.32 0.98 4.53
C ALA A 14 1.46 0.28 3.47
N ALA A 15 1.22 0.93 2.33
CA ALA A 15 0.44 0.36 1.23
C ALA A 15 1.10 -0.91 0.65
N VAL A 16 2.43 -0.92 0.49
CA VAL A 16 3.15 -2.10 -0.01
C VAL A 16 3.11 -3.26 0.98
N VAL A 17 3.25 -2.99 2.29
CA VAL A 17 3.20 -4.03 3.33
C VAL A 17 1.80 -4.66 3.41
N ILE A 18 0.74 -3.85 3.41
CA ILE A 18 -0.65 -4.35 3.41
C ILE A 18 -0.90 -5.23 2.17
N GLU A 19 -0.50 -4.77 0.99
CA GLU A 19 -0.67 -5.54 -0.25
C GLU A 19 0.12 -6.85 -0.22
N THR A 20 1.34 -6.85 0.35
CA THR A 20 2.16 -8.06 0.52
C THR A 20 1.48 -9.06 1.45
N LEU A 21 1.02 -8.62 2.62
CA LEU A 21 0.33 -9.47 3.60
C LEU A 21 -0.99 -10.02 3.07
N LYS A 22 -1.72 -9.22 2.30
CA LYS A 22 -2.95 -9.63 1.61
C LYS A 22 -2.67 -10.71 0.58
N GLN A 23 -1.64 -10.55 -0.25
CA GLN A 23 -1.26 -11.56 -1.25
C GLN A 23 -0.69 -12.84 -0.62
N LEU A 24 -0.17 -12.75 0.61
CA LEU A 24 0.24 -13.89 1.43
C LEU A 24 -0.92 -14.59 2.15
N ASN A 25 -2.16 -14.07 2.08
CA ASN A 25 -3.29 -14.49 2.92
C ASN A 25 -2.95 -14.50 4.43
N ALA A 26 -2.07 -13.61 4.86
CA ALA A 26 -1.57 -13.55 6.24
C ALA A 26 -2.44 -12.68 7.18
N LEU A 27 -3.46 -12.00 6.64
CA LEU A 27 -4.37 -11.14 7.39
C LEU A 27 -5.80 -11.66 7.27
N THR A 28 -6.53 -11.63 8.39
CA THR A 28 -7.97 -11.83 8.42
C THR A 28 -8.72 -10.61 7.88
N GLU A 29 -9.99 -10.77 7.49
CA GLU A 29 -10.83 -9.66 7.02
C GLU A 29 -10.95 -8.55 8.10
N GLN A 30 -11.00 -8.91 9.38
CA GLN A 30 -11.09 -7.93 10.47
C GLN A 30 -9.81 -7.09 10.60
N GLU A 31 -8.64 -7.71 10.44
CA GLU A 31 -7.35 -7.01 10.45
C GLU A 31 -7.18 -6.13 9.22
N LEU A 32 -7.69 -6.58 8.06
CA LEU A 32 -7.69 -5.78 6.85
C LEU A 32 -8.55 -4.51 7.02
N THR A 33 -9.73 -4.62 7.62
CA THR A 33 -10.57 -3.46 7.96
C THR A 33 -9.87 -2.52 8.94
N ALA A 34 -9.18 -3.04 9.95
CA ALA A 34 -8.41 -2.22 10.88
C ALA A 34 -7.25 -1.46 10.20
N LEU A 35 -6.74 -1.98 9.08
CA LEU A 35 -5.64 -1.43 8.30
C LEU A 35 -6.08 -0.49 7.16
N GLU A 36 -7.38 -0.38 6.86
CA GLU A 36 -7.90 0.48 5.78
C GLU A 36 -7.44 1.94 5.89
N LYS A 37 -7.27 2.45 7.12
CA LYS A 37 -6.75 3.80 7.38
C LYS A 37 -5.34 4.03 6.83
N PHE A 38 -4.56 2.97 6.65
CA PHE A 38 -3.16 3.02 6.26
C PHE A 38 -2.91 2.71 4.78
N GLY A 39 -3.95 2.34 4.03
CA GLY A 39 -3.84 1.96 2.62
C GLY A 39 -4.66 0.70 2.30
N PRO A 40 -4.59 0.19 1.07
CA PRO A 40 -3.51 0.40 0.09
C PRO A 40 -3.70 1.60 -0.85
N THR A 41 -4.88 2.23 -0.86
CA THR A 41 -5.15 3.38 -1.74
C THR A 41 -4.88 4.70 -1.02
N GLN A 42 -4.06 5.55 -1.62
CA GLN A 42 -3.77 6.89 -1.12
C GLN A 42 -4.30 7.94 -2.09
N ILE A 43 -5.10 8.88 -1.59
CA ILE A 43 -5.51 10.05 -2.37
C ILE A 43 -4.35 11.05 -2.42
N ILE A 44 -4.01 11.47 -3.64
CA ILE A 44 -2.96 12.46 -3.87
C ILE A 44 -3.64 13.81 -4.04
N HIS A 45 -3.32 14.73 -3.14
CA HIS A 45 -3.75 16.12 -3.22
C HIS A 45 -2.62 16.99 -3.76
N ASN A 46 -2.95 18.02 -4.53
CA ASN A 46 -1.98 19.07 -4.85
C ASN A 46 -1.76 19.98 -3.63
N HIS A 47 -0.83 20.92 -3.75
CA HIS A 47 -0.54 21.92 -2.71
C HIS A 47 -1.76 22.76 -2.29
N ARG A 48 -2.81 22.81 -3.12
CA ARG A 48 -4.07 23.52 -2.85
C ARG A 48 -5.15 22.61 -2.23
N GLY A 49 -4.81 21.36 -1.89
CA GLY A 49 -5.74 20.39 -1.32
C GLY A 49 -6.69 19.73 -2.33
N ILE A 50 -6.54 19.99 -3.62
CA ILE A 50 -7.40 19.40 -4.67
C ILE A 50 -6.91 17.98 -4.97
N ILE A 51 -7.84 17.04 -5.06
CA ILE A 51 -7.55 15.66 -5.48
C ILE A 51 -7.02 15.69 -6.91
N VAL A 52 -5.77 15.30 -7.10
CA VAL A 52 -5.10 15.23 -8.41
C VAL A 52 -4.78 13.80 -8.83
N GLY A 53 -5.01 12.82 -7.95
CA GLY A 53 -4.83 11.42 -8.31
C GLY A 53 -5.05 10.46 -7.15
N LYS A 54 -4.85 9.19 -7.46
CA LYS A 54 -4.82 8.09 -6.48
C LYS A 54 -3.55 7.26 -6.70
N GLY A 55 -2.86 6.93 -5.62
CA GLY A 55 -1.78 5.96 -5.59
C GLY A 55 -2.30 4.63 -5.05
N GLN A 56 -1.92 3.53 -5.69
CA GLN A 56 -2.19 2.18 -5.21
C GLN A 56 -1.01 1.28 -5.60
N PRO A 57 -0.67 0.26 -4.79
CA PRO A 57 0.31 -0.74 -5.16
C PRO A 57 -0.19 -1.52 -6.38
N CYS A 58 0.69 -1.72 -7.35
CA CYS A 58 0.38 -2.39 -8.61
C CYS A 58 1.41 -3.50 -8.89
N PHE A 59 1.56 -4.42 -7.94
CA PHE A 59 2.49 -5.55 -8.05
C PHE A 59 1.83 -6.85 -7.62
N THR A 60 2.38 -7.97 -8.09
CA THR A 60 2.00 -9.32 -7.66
C THR A 60 3.24 -10.03 -7.17
N LEU A 61 3.16 -10.65 -6.00
CA LEU A 61 4.21 -11.49 -5.43
C LEU A 61 4.32 -12.76 -6.27
N ASN A 62 5.53 -13.02 -6.76
CA ASN A 62 5.83 -14.26 -7.45
C ASN A 62 6.49 -15.22 -6.46
N PHE A 63 5.74 -16.21 -5.99
CA PHE A 63 6.27 -17.25 -5.13
C PHE A 63 6.88 -18.36 -5.98
N SER A 64 8.19 -18.32 -6.19
CA SER A 64 8.94 -19.49 -6.65
C SER A 64 9.23 -20.39 -5.45
N GLY A 65 8.17 -20.98 -4.90
CA GLY A 65 8.28 -22.11 -3.97
C GLY A 65 7.94 -23.36 -4.76
N ASN A 66 8.92 -24.25 -4.96
CA ASN A 66 8.63 -25.61 -5.40
C ASN A 66 7.71 -26.24 -4.34
N GLY A 67 6.45 -26.46 -4.71
CA GLY A 67 5.55 -27.39 -4.01
C GLY A 67 5.92 -28.83 -4.32
#